data_AF-A0A7S1GFI3-F1
#
_entry.id   AF-A0A7S1GFI3-F1
#
_cell.length_a   1.000
_cell.length_b   1.000
_cell.length_c   1.000
_cell.angle_alpha   90.00
_cell.angle_beta   90.00
_cell.angle_gamma   90.00
#
_symmetry.space_group_name_H-M   'P 1'
#
loop_
_entity.id
_entity.type
_entity.pdbx_description
1 polymer ?
#
loop_
_entity_poly.entity_id
_entity_poly.type
_entity_poly.pdbx_seq_one_letter_code
_entity_poly.pdbx_strand_id
1 'polypeptide(L)'
;MLIIPEVSRTGPDEMVRFIDSVYDLSSSEDYEHSDDDEEEEDKDLSADSPEAEVALPNNESQKKSHQSLKQQLQLAKLRLEIKRKEQVLLEKKRKMPDVAVAATDSKLPSVPSTTDLTINASKDDCNDSSGGKAKLIDNASDVMISSEEKREKLEQLRRRQKELKQKNEVSNLKNLINRQRQLLRTQGQELTESSTQLESVVSDIVSKQTLLNESNKRLEELNHRKKIMEGMMLRATEKLMTARKALGQHKQRNVTTTD
;
A
#
# COMPACT_ATOMS: atom_id res chain seq x y z
N MET A 1 3.09 1.63 30.64
CA MET A 1 4.08 0.56 30.41
C MET A 1 3.30 -0.66 29.92
N LEU A 2 3.26 -0.87 28.60
CA LEU A 2 2.60 -2.04 28.01
C LEU A 2 3.54 -3.23 28.14
N ILE A 3 3.13 -4.26 28.89
CA ILE A 3 3.83 -5.54 28.97
C ILE A 3 3.05 -6.50 28.08
N ILE A 4 3.65 -6.88 26.95
CA ILE A 4 3.11 -7.92 26.07
C ILE A 4 3.62 -9.26 26.60
N PRO A 5 2.75 -10.18 27.07
CA PRO A 5 3.18 -11.48 27.55
C PRO A 5 3.70 -12.33 26.39
N GLU A 6 4.86 -12.94 26.62
CA GLU A 6 5.48 -14.06 25.90
C GLU A 6 4.86 -14.47 24.56
N VAL A 7 5.48 -14.02 23.47
CA VAL A 7 5.21 -14.50 22.10
C VAL A 7 6.17 -15.66 21.78
N SER A 8 6.07 -16.76 22.52
CA SER A 8 6.75 -18.03 22.21
C SER A 8 5.95 -18.82 21.16
N ARG A 9 5.74 -18.21 19.99
CA ARG A 9 5.10 -18.86 18.82
C ARG A 9 5.95 -18.83 17.56
N THR A 10 7.26 -18.61 17.68
CA THR A 10 8.20 -18.99 16.61
C THR A 10 8.53 -20.47 16.79
N GLY A 11 7.91 -21.32 15.96
CA GLY A 11 8.40 -22.67 15.73
C GLY A 11 9.84 -22.67 15.17
N PRO A 12 10.45 -23.85 14.97
CA PRO A 12 11.81 -23.95 14.47
C PRO A 12 11.99 -23.17 13.16
N ASP A 13 13.16 -22.54 13.03
CA ASP A 13 13.58 -21.55 12.00
C ASP A 13 13.67 -22.13 10.56
N GLU A 14 13.05 -23.28 10.32
CA GLU A 14 13.24 -24.10 9.14
C GLU A 14 11.87 -24.52 8.59
N MET A 15 11.17 -23.56 7.97
CA MET A 15 10.22 -23.75 6.86
C MET A 15 9.49 -22.44 6.50
N VAL A 16 10.24 -21.38 6.21
CA VAL A 16 9.69 -20.33 5.33
C VAL A 16 9.88 -20.81 3.89
N ARG A 17 9.00 -21.72 3.45
CA ARG A 17 8.86 -22.00 2.02
C ARG A 17 8.12 -20.82 1.43
N PHE A 18 8.86 -19.94 0.75
CA PHE A 18 8.27 -18.98 -0.16
C PHE A 18 7.51 -19.79 -1.20
N ILE A 19 6.18 -19.72 -1.14
CA ILE A 19 5.34 -20.19 -2.24
C ILE A 19 5.52 -19.15 -3.34
N ASP A 20 6.57 -19.33 -4.14
CA ASP A 20 6.64 -18.73 -5.46
C ASP A 20 5.44 -19.25 -6.26
N SER A 21 4.70 -18.32 -6.85
CA SER A 21 3.65 -18.53 -7.85
C SER A 21 2.43 -19.39 -7.45
N VAL A 22 1.39 -18.73 -6.92
CA VAL A 22 -0.02 -19.20 -7.04
C VAL A 22 -0.72 -18.48 -8.22
N TYR A 23 -0.01 -17.65 -8.96
CA TYR A 23 -0.49 -17.02 -10.19
C TYR A 23 0.41 -17.41 -11.36
N ASP A 24 0.34 -18.68 -11.74
CA ASP A 24 0.65 -19.04 -13.12
C ASP A 24 -0.56 -18.64 -13.97
N LEU A 25 -0.57 -17.38 -14.42
CA LEU A 25 -1.56 -16.83 -15.36
C LEU A 25 -1.20 -17.17 -16.81
N SER A 26 -0.51 -18.28 -17.04
CA SER A 26 -0.19 -18.81 -18.36
C SER A 26 -1.23 -19.87 -18.76
N SER A 27 -2.51 -19.50 -18.79
CA SER A 27 -3.53 -20.25 -19.54
C SER A 27 -4.17 -19.28 -20.53
N SER A 28 -3.34 -18.92 -21.52
CA SER A 28 -3.80 -18.30 -22.74
C SER A 28 -4.33 -19.40 -23.66
N GLU A 29 -5.60 -19.22 -24.04
CA GLU A 29 -6.12 -19.49 -25.39
C GLU A 29 -6.14 -20.96 -25.81
N ASP A 30 -7.31 -21.58 -25.70
CA ASP A 30 -7.91 -22.45 -26.72
C ASP A 30 -9.34 -22.78 -26.29
N TYR A 31 -10.27 -21.86 -26.56
CA TYR A 31 -11.69 -22.18 -26.68
C TYR A 31 -12.13 -21.79 -28.08
N GLU A 32 -12.02 -22.76 -28.99
CA GLU A 32 -12.76 -22.73 -30.24
C GLU A 32 -14.25 -22.72 -29.90
N HIS A 33 -14.90 -21.58 -30.15
CA HIS A 33 -16.34 -21.48 -30.16
C HIS A 33 -16.77 -21.86 -31.57
N SER A 34 -17.33 -23.06 -31.71
CA SER A 34 -17.94 -23.54 -32.94
C SER A 34 -19.18 -22.70 -33.22
N ASP A 35 -19.12 -21.93 -34.31
CA ASP A 35 -20.29 -21.48 -35.04
C ASP A 35 -21.05 -22.73 -35.49
N ASP A 36 -22.23 -22.97 -34.91
CA ASP A 36 -23.23 -23.86 -35.47
C ASP A 36 -24.53 -23.08 -35.52
N ASP A 37 -24.74 -22.49 -36.70
CA ASP A 37 -26.05 -22.15 -37.25
C ASP A 37 -26.95 -23.38 -37.15
N GLU A 38 -28.17 -23.24 -36.63
CA GLU A 38 -29.35 -23.65 -37.40
C GLU A 38 -30.56 -22.82 -36.96
N GLU A 39 -31.22 -22.31 -37.99
CA GLU A 39 -32.37 -21.45 -37.99
C GLU A 39 -33.66 -22.16 -37.55
N GLU A 40 -34.67 -21.30 -37.36
CA GLU A 40 -36.09 -21.51 -37.69
C GLU A 40 -37.14 -21.82 -36.62
N GLU A 41 -38.28 -21.19 -36.91
CA GLU A 41 -39.65 -21.40 -36.45
C GLU A 41 -40.16 -20.60 -35.24
N ASP A 42 -40.61 -19.38 -35.58
CA ASP A 42 -41.96 -18.87 -35.33
C ASP A 42 -42.83 -19.68 -34.36
N LYS A 43 -43.05 -19.11 -33.18
CA LYS A 43 -44.20 -19.47 -32.35
C LYS A 43 -44.77 -18.28 -31.61
N ASP A 44 -45.72 -17.64 -32.29
CA ASP A 44 -46.76 -16.82 -31.67
C ASP A 44 -47.48 -17.60 -30.57
N LEU A 45 -47.14 -17.34 -29.31
CA LEU A 45 -48.03 -17.57 -28.18
C LEU A 45 -47.87 -16.45 -27.15
N SER A 46 -48.83 -15.53 -27.24
CA SER A 46 -49.27 -14.62 -26.21
C SER A 46 -49.38 -15.27 -24.83
N ALA A 47 -48.64 -14.74 -23.85
CA ALA A 47 -49.00 -14.81 -22.44
C ALA A 47 -48.38 -13.61 -21.71
N ASP A 48 -49.28 -12.76 -21.22
CA ASP A 48 -49.09 -11.60 -20.36
C ASP A 48 -48.11 -11.94 -19.21
N SER A 49 -46.89 -11.41 -19.31
CA SER A 49 -45.81 -11.61 -18.34
C SER A 49 -45.68 -10.31 -17.55
N PRO A 50 -45.70 -10.35 -16.21
CA PRO A 50 -45.73 -9.15 -15.40
C PRO A 50 -44.45 -8.35 -15.66
N GLU A 51 -44.62 -7.07 -16.02
CA GLU A 51 -43.57 -6.08 -16.18
C GLU A 51 -42.67 -6.06 -14.94
N ALA A 52 -41.59 -6.83 -14.98
CA ALA A 52 -40.46 -6.63 -14.10
C ALA A 52 -39.71 -5.42 -14.66
N GLU A 53 -39.85 -4.27 -14.00
CA GLU A 53 -39.00 -3.09 -14.21
C GLU A 53 -37.53 -3.52 -14.08
N VAL A 54 -36.89 -3.80 -15.22
CA VAL A 54 -35.46 -3.98 -15.33
C VAL A 54 -34.82 -2.62 -15.11
N ALA A 55 -34.53 -2.33 -13.84
CA ALA A 55 -33.76 -1.16 -13.44
C ALA A 55 -32.42 -1.18 -14.17
N LEU A 56 -32.28 -0.30 -15.16
CA LEU A 56 -31.04 -0.07 -15.90
C LEU A 56 -29.89 0.17 -14.89
N PRO A 57 -28.72 -0.47 -15.10
CA PRO A 57 -27.61 -0.38 -14.17
C PRO A 57 -27.17 1.07 -14.00
N ASN A 58 -27.23 1.48 -12.74
CA ASN A 58 -27.08 2.85 -12.28
C ASN A 58 -25.73 3.47 -12.74
N ASN A 59 -25.79 4.44 -13.67
CA ASN A 59 -24.66 5.10 -14.33
C ASN A 59 -23.67 5.81 -13.37
N GLU A 60 -24.01 5.98 -12.10
CA GLU A 60 -23.15 6.64 -11.11
C GLU A 60 -21.96 5.77 -10.67
N SER A 61 -22.10 4.45 -10.62
CA SER A 61 -21.02 3.55 -10.21
C SER A 61 -19.88 3.52 -11.22
N GLN A 62 -20.18 3.64 -12.51
CA GLN A 62 -19.17 3.69 -13.57
C GLN A 62 -18.36 4.99 -13.53
N LYS A 63 -18.99 6.14 -13.22
CA LYS A 63 -18.28 7.43 -13.12
C LYS A 63 -17.31 7.47 -11.94
N LYS A 64 -17.71 6.91 -10.78
CA LYS A 64 -16.83 6.80 -9.60
C LYS A 64 -15.65 5.87 -9.86
N SER A 65 -15.88 4.75 -10.56
CA SER A 65 -14.82 3.83 -10.98
C SER A 65 -13.80 4.50 -11.91
N HIS A 66 -14.27 5.24 -12.92
CA HIS A 66 -13.39 5.94 -13.86
C HIS A 66 -12.56 7.04 -13.20
N GLN A 67 -13.12 7.76 -12.23
CA GLN A 67 -12.39 8.77 -11.46
C GLN A 67 -11.30 8.15 -10.57
N SER A 68 -11.62 7.04 -9.90
CA SER A 68 -10.66 6.28 -9.08
C SER A 68 -9.50 5.75 -9.93
N LEU A 69 -9.80 5.17 -11.10
CA LEU A 69 -8.79 4.67 -12.03
C LEU A 69 -7.87 5.79 -12.52
N LYS A 70 -8.41 6.98 -12.81
CA LYS A 70 -7.61 8.14 -13.22
C LYS A 70 -6.65 8.61 -12.11
N GLN A 71 -7.10 8.58 -10.85
CA GLN A 71 -6.26 8.91 -9.70
C GLN A 71 -5.15 7.86 -9.50
N GLN A 72 -5.48 6.57 -9.59
CA GLN A 72 -4.47 5.50 -9.53
C GLN A 72 -3.42 5.64 -10.63
N LEU A 73 -3.84 5.97 -11.86
CA LEU A 73 -2.91 6.18 -12.98
C LEU A 73 -1.98 7.37 -12.75
N GLN A 74 -2.48 8.47 -12.18
CA GLN A 74 -1.66 9.64 -11.83
C GLN A 74 -0.63 9.29 -10.75
N LEU A 75 -1.03 8.58 -9.70
CA LEU A 75 -0.14 8.08 -8.65
C LEU A 75 0.94 7.15 -9.21
N ALA A 76 0.57 6.22 -10.11
CA ALA A 76 1.51 5.31 -10.75
C ALA A 76 2.56 6.06 -11.59
N LYS A 77 2.13 7.08 -12.36
CA LYS A 77 3.06 7.93 -13.13
C LYS A 77 4.05 8.67 -12.22
N LEU A 78 3.58 9.21 -11.10
CA LEU A 78 4.41 9.94 -10.13
C LEU A 78 5.46 9.01 -9.48
N ARG A 79 5.04 7.79 -9.08
CA ARG A 79 5.96 6.78 -8.53
C ARG A 79 7.04 6.38 -9.54
N LEU A 80 6.67 6.22 -10.82
CA LEU A 80 7.62 5.88 -11.87
C LEU A 80 8.66 6.99 -12.11
N GLU A 81 8.23 8.26 -12.05
CA GLU A 81 9.11 9.40 -12.22
C GLU A 81 10.09 9.56 -11.05
N ILE A 82 9.64 9.35 -9.81
CA ILE A 82 10.52 9.33 -8.63
C ILE A 82 11.60 8.26 -8.79
N LYS A 83 11.20 7.03 -9.15
CA LYS A 83 12.13 5.91 -9.33
C LYS A 83 13.16 6.18 -10.43
N ARG A 84 12.76 6.84 -11.52
CA ARG A 84 13.70 7.30 -12.58
C ARG A 84 14.70 8.33 -12.05
N LYS A 85 14.26 9.32 -11.26
CA LYS A 85 15.16 10.34 -10.69
C LYS A 85 16.16 9.74 -9.70
N GLU A 86 15.73 8.76 -8.89
CA GLU A 86 16.62 8.01 -7.99
C GLU A 86 17.70 7.23 -8.75
N GLN A 87 17.32 6.57 -9.85
CA GLN A 87 18.26 5.83 -10.68
C GLN A 87 19.33 6.73 -11.31
N VAL A 88 18.94 7.91 -11.81
CA VAL A 88 19.87 8.92 -12.34
C VAL A 88 20.84 9.41 -11.25
N LEU A 89 20.36 9.61 -10.02
CA LEU A 89 21.21 9.98 -8.89
C LEU A 89 22.23 8.88 -8.54
N LEU A 90 21.81 7.62 -8.56
CA LEU A 90 22.69 6.47 -8.31
C LEU A 90 23.74 6.32 -9.42
N GLU A 91 23.37 6.50 -10.69
CA GLU A 91 24.32 6.49 -11.80
C GLU A 91 25.31 7.66 -11.71
N LYS A 92 24.84 8.85 -11.32
CA LYS A 92 25.72 10.01 -11.10
C LYS A 92 26.70 9.77 -9.95
N LYS A 93 26.28 9.08 -8.87
CA LYS A 93 27.18 8.65 -7.79
C LYS A 93 28.21 7.62 -8.27
N ARG A 94 27.82 6.65 -9.11
CA ARG A 94 28.78 5.68 -9.69
C ARG A 94 29.77 6.31 -10.67
N LYS A 95 29.39 7.40 -11.35
CA LYS A 95 30.26 8.09 -12.31
C LYS A 95 31.17 9.14 -11.68
N MET A 96 31.07 9.43 -10.38
CA MET A 96 32.12 10.15 -9.68
C MET A 96 33.20 9.15 -9.26
N PRO A 97 34.41 9.20 -9.84
CA PRO A 97 35.48 8.31 -9.44
C PRO A 97 35.86 8.65 -8.00
N ASP A 98 35.72 7.66 -7.12
CA ASP A 98 36.42 7.67 -5.84
C ASP A 98 37.90 7.78 -6.15
N VAL A 99 38.47 8.97 -5.88
CA VAL A 99 39.92 9.16 -5.83
C VAL A 99 40.41 8.39 -4.62
N ALA A 100 40.62 7.09 -4.83
CA ALA A 100 41.27 6.21 -3.89
C ALA A 100 42.71 6.69 -3.71
N VAL A 101 42.96 7.35 -2.58
CA VAL A 101 44.29 7.60 -2.04
C VAL A 101 44.93 6.23 -1.80
N ALA A 102 45.88 5.89 -2.68
CA ALA A 102 46.68 4.69 -2.56
C ALA A 102 47.54 4.78 -1.29
N ALA A 103 47.52 3.67 -0.55
CA ALA A 103 48.28 3.39 0.65
C ALA A 103 49.74 3.86 0.61
N THR A 104 50.14 4.64 1.62
CA THR A 104 51.44 4.45 2.24
C THR A 104 51.26 4.24 3.75
N ASP A 105 51.85 3.14 4.18
CA ASP A 105 51.82 2.52 5.48
C ASP A 105 52.57 3.39 6.52
N SER A 106 51.89 3.86 7.57
CA SER A 106 52.51 4.19 8.88
C SER A 106 51.49 4.57 9.96
N LYS A 107 51.21 3.60 10.84
CA LYS A 107 51.22 3.69 12.32
C LYS A 107 51.01 5.08 12.97
N LEU A 108 49.80 5.33 13.50
CA LEU A 108 49.46 5.75 14.89
C LEU A 108 48.02 6.35 14.97
N PRO A 109 47.37 6.38 16.15
CA PRO A 109 45.95 6.70 16.28
C PRO A 109 45.72 8.18 16.57
N SER A 110 44.88 8.87 15.78
CA SER A 110 44.19 10.07 16.25
C SER A 110 42.89 10.32 15.48
N VAL A 111 41.79 10.25 16.24
CA VAL A 111 40.52 10.99 16.13
C VAL A 111 40.12 11.54 14.75
N PRO A 112 38.97 11.14 14.16
CA PRO A 112 38.41 11.88 13.04
C PRO A 112 37.57 13.07 13.55
N SER A 113 38.19 14.24 13.44
CA SER A 113 37.55 15.55 13.44
C SER A 113 37.09 15.91 12.02
N THR A 114 36.00 16.69 11.95
CA THR A 114 35.50 17.49 10.81
C THR A 114 35.18 16.78 9.48
N THR A 115 33.90 16.45 9.29
CA THR A 115 33.31 16.27 7.96
C THR A 115 33.11 17.63 7.29
N ASP A 116 33.87 17.83 6.20
CA ASP A 116 33.73 18.94 5.27
C ASP A 116 32.35 18.95 4.61
N LEU A 117 31.65 20.08 4.79
CA LEU A 117 30.43 20.41 4.06
C LEU A 117 30.80 20.94 2.68
N THR A 118 30.60 20.09 1.67
CA THR A 118 30.63 20.47 0.25
C THR A 118 29.47 21.43 -0.03
N ILE A 119 29.78 22.72 -0.16
CA ILE A 119 28.83 23.77 -0.55
C ILE A 119 28.55 23.61 -2.04
N ASN A 120 27.41 23.03 -2.40
CA ASN A 120 26.87 23.08 -3.74
C ASN A 120 26.38 24.51 -4.02
N ALA A 121 27.18 25.28 -4.77
CA ALA A 121 26.81 26.59 -5.28
C ALA A 121 25.61 26.45 -6.22
N SER A 122 24.45 26.95 -5.77
CA SER A 122 23.29 27.24 -6.63
C SER A 122 23.68 28.38 -7.54
N LYS A 123 23.63 28.11 -8.85
CA LYS A 123 23.85 29.05 -9.93
C LYS A 123 22.53 29.76 -10.18
N ASP A 124 22.26 30.81 -9.39
CA ASP A 124 21.13 31.69 -9.62
C ASP A 124 21.56 32.88 -10.46
N ASP A 125 20.94 32.95 -11.64
CA ASP A 125 21.04 34.01 -12.62
C ASP A 125 20.72 35.38 -12.01
N CYS A 126 21.70 36.28 -11.98
CA CYS A 126 21.49 37.70 -11.76
C CYS A 126 21.81 38.45 -13.06
N ASN A 127 20.82 38.49 -13.94
CA ASN A 127 20.68 39.49 -14.97
C ASN A 127 20.13 40.76 -14.31
N ASP A 128 20.99 41.73 -13.98
CA ASP A 128 20.56 43.10 -13.75
C ASP A 128 21.46 44.06 -14.53
N SER A 129 20.97 44.35 -15.73
CA SER A 129 21.39 45.44 -16.57
C SER A 129 20.94 46.76 -15.94
N SER A 130 21.88 47.51 -15.35
CA SER A 130 21.72 48.97 -15.30
C SER A 130 23.06 49.68 -15.47
N GLY A 131 23.22 50.24 -16.67
CA GLY A 131 24.26 51.20 -16.99
C GLY A 131 24.15 52.44 -16.11
N GLY A 132 25.04 52.55 -15.13
CA GLY A 132 25.28 53.76 -14.35
C GLY A 132 26.57 54.42 -14.78
N LYS A 133 26.47 55.58 -15.44
CA LYS A 133 27.58 56.48 -15.77
C LYS A 133 28.58 56.61 -14.62
N ALA A 134 29.80 56.14 -14.83
CA ALA A 134 30.95 56.44 -13.99
C ALA A 134 31.27 57.94 -14.07
N LYS A 135 30.70 58.71 -13.14
CA LYS A 135 31.11 60.10 -12.89
C LYS A 135 32.40 60.03 -12.08
N LEU A 136 33.53 60.21 -12.77
CA LEU A 136 34.85 60.42 -12.20
C LEU A 136 34.77 61.70 -11.35
N ILE A 137 34.71 61.57 -10.03
CA ILE A 137 34.87 62.68 -9.11
C ILE A 137 36.23 62.46 -8.44
N ASP A 138 37.23 63.12 -9.01
CA ASP A 138 38.57 63.29 -8.42
C ASP A 138 38.45 64.20 -7.19
N ASN A 139 38.05 63.62 -6.07
CA ASN A 139 38.20 64.26 -4.76
C ASN A 139 39.37 63.58 -4.04
N ALA A 140 40.57 64.01 -4.42
CA ALA A 140 41.82 63.76 -3.71
C ALA A 140 41.90 64.59 -2.42
N SER A 141 40.89 64.49 -1.55
CA SER A 141 41.11 64.72 -0.13
C SER A 141 41.62 63.39 0.42
N ASP A 142 42.94 63.22 0.35
CA ASP A 142 43.71 62.21 1.06
C ASP A 142 43.50 62.43 2.56
N VAL A 143 42.35 61.99 3.04
CA VAL A 143 42.02 61.96 4.45
C VAL A 143 43.06 61.02 5.04
N MET A 144 44.01 61.59 5.78
CA MET A 144 44.92 60.91 6.69
C MET A 144 44.09 60.21 7.77
N ILE A 145 43.38 59.14 7.37
CA ILE A 145 42.76 58.18 8.27
C ILE A 145 43.93 57.56 9.02
N SER A 146 44.05 57.93 10.29
CA SER A 146 45.06 57.43 11.21
C SER A 146 45.14 55.91 11.10
N SER A 147 46.36 55.36 11.17
CA SER A 147 46.59 53.91 11.14
C SER A 147 45.70 53.15 12.15
N GLU A 148 45.37 53.81 13.27
CA GLU A 148 44.51 53.27 14.32
C GLU A 148 43.06 53.08 13.86
N GLU A 149 42.46 54.07 13.21
CA GLU A 149 41.09 53.96 12.68
C GLU A 149 40.96 52.84 11.63
N LYS A 150 42.03 52.57 10.87
CA LYS A 150 42.06 51.44 9.92
C LYS A 150 42.06 50.10 10.66
N ARG A 151 42.79 49.99 11.77
CA ARG A 151 42.82 48.77 12.61
C ARG A 151 41.47 48.50 13.27
N GLU A 152 40.85 49.52 13.84
CA GLU A 152 39.51 49.40 14.44
C GLU A 152 38.46 48.96 13.41
N LYS A 153 38.46 49.55 12.21
CA LYS A 153 37.57 49.15 11.12
C LYS A 153 37.79 47.69 10.70
N LEU A 154 39.05 47.26 10.60
CA LEU A 154 39.38 45.87 10.27
C LEU A 154 38.90 44.90 11.35
N GLU A 155 39.03 45.27 12.62
CA GLU A 155 38.52 44.46 13.73
C GLU A 155 36.99 44.41 13.73
N GLN A 156 36.31 45.54 13.50
CA GLN A 156 34.86 45.61 13.38
C GLN A 156 34.35 44.73 12.21
N LEU A 157 35.03 44.74 11.07
CA LEU A 157 34.73 43.86 9.94
C LEU A 157 34.90 42.38 10.31
N ARG A 158 35.98 42.02 11.01
CA ARG A 158 36.20 40.64 11.50
C ARG A 158 35.10 40.20 12.46
N ARG A 159 34.66 41.07 13.37
CA ARG A 159 33.53 40.79 14.29
C ARG A 159 32.23 40.58 13.50
N ARG A 160 31.89 41.49 12.59
CA ARG A 160 30.70 41.39 11.75
C ARG A 160 30.69 40.14 10.88
N GLN A 161 31.84 39.74 10.32
CA GLN A 161 31.95 38.51 9.53
C GLN A 161 31.65 37.26 10.38
N LYS A 162 32.18 37.20 11.60
CA LYS A 162 31.88 36.10 12.54
C LYS A 162 30.39 36.07 12.90
N GLU A 163 29.80 37.22 13.21
CA GLU A 163 28.37 37.32 13.52
C GLU A 163 27.49 36.89 12.34
N LEU A 164 27.84 37.29 11.11
CA LEU A 164 27.11 36.89 9.91
C LEU A 164 27.20 35.39 9.66
N LYS A 165 28.39 34.79 9.84
CA LYS A 165 28.57 33.34 9.74
C LYS A 165 27.70 32.60 10.77
N GLN A 166 27.73 33.04 12.03
CA GLN A 166 26.90 32.46 13.09
C GLN A 166 25.40 32.63 12.80
N LYS A 167 24.96 33.81 12.33
CA LYS A 167 23.55 34.04 11.94
C LYS A 167 23.12 33.12 10.80
N ASN A 168 23.99 32.90 9.82
CA ASN A 168 23.74 31.97 8.72
C ASN A 168 23.61 30.52 9.23
N GLU A 169 24.54 30.06 10.06
CA GLU A 169 24.49 28.74 10.69
C GLU A 169 23.21 28.54 11.51
N VAL A 170 22.85 29.52 12.34
CA VAL A 170 21.60 29.49 13.13
C VAL A 170 20.36 29.44 12.23
N SER A 171 20.35 30.18 11.13
CA SER A 171 19.24 30.14 10.15
C SER A 171 19.11 28.75 9.51
N ASN A 172 20.24 28.15 9.11
CA ASN A 172 20.28 26.82 8.51
C ASN A 172 19.78 25.75 9.50
N LEU A 173 20.23 25.81 10.76
CA LEU A 173 19.75 24.91 11.81
C LEU A 173 18.25 25.06 12.08
N LYS A 174 17.73 26.30 12.12
CA LYS A 174 16.29 26.55 12.25
C LYS A 174 15.50 25.94 11.10
N ASN A 175 15.97 26.08 9.86
CA ASN A 175 15.33 25.49 8.69
C ASN A 175 15.35 23.96 8.75
N LEU A 176 16.46 23.35 9.18
CA LEU A 176 16.56 21.90 9.35
C LEU A 176 15.58 21.40 10.42
N ILE A 177 15.50 22.05 11.57
CA ILE A 177 14.56 21.72 12.65
C ILE A 177 13.12 21.80 12.15
N ASN A 178 12.78 22.85 11.39
CA ASN A 178 11.43 23.00 10.83
C ASN A 178 11.08 21.87 9.85
N ARG A 179 12.02 21.47 8.98
CA ARG A 179 11.84 20.33 8.07
C ARG A 179 11.65 19.01 8.84
N GLN A 180 12.47 18.77 9.86
CA GLN A 180 12.35 17.57 10.71
C GLN A 180 11.00 17.53 11.45
N ARG A 181 10.55 18.67 11.99
CA ARG A 181 9.23 18.78 12.63
C ARG A 181 8.09 18.50 11.65
N GLN A 182 8.18 19.00 10.41
CA GLN A 182 7.18 18.73 9.38
C GLN A 182 7.15 17.24 9.02
N LEU A 183 8.33 16.63 8.81
CA LEU A 183 8.44 15.20 8.53
C LEU A 183 7.79 14.35 9.64
N LEU A 184 8.11 14.65 10.91
CA LEU A 184 7.53 13.94 12.06
C LEU A 184 6.00 14.11 12.14
N ARG A 185 5.46 15.28 11.78
CA ARG A 185 4.00 15.48 11.72
C ARG A 185 3.37 14.63 10.63
N THR A 186 3.96 14.61 9.44
CA THR A 186 3.47 13.78 8.32
C THR A 186 3.50 12.29 8.68
N GLN A 187 4.61 11.80 9.25
CA GLN A 187 4.71 10.42 9.73
C GLN A 187 3.68 10.10 10.83
N GLY A 188 3.42 11.03 11.75
CA GLY A 188 2.39 10.88 12.76
C GLY A 188 0.97 10.79 12.18
N GLN A 189 0.69 11.57 11.12
CA GLN A 189 -0.57 11.51 10.38
C GLN A 189 -0.73 10.16 9.66
N GLU A 190 0.29 9.73 8.91
CA GLU A 190 0.29 8.44 8.20
C GLU A 190 0.08 7.25 9.16
N LEU A 191 0.72 7.29 10.34
CA LEU A 191 0.55 6.27 11.38
C LEU A 191 -0.88 6.27 11.94
N THR A 192 -1.46 7.45 12.15
CA THR A 192 -2.85 7.58 12.62
C THR A 192 -3.83 7.04 11.59
N GLU A 193 -3.67 7.41 10.31
CA GLU A 193 -4.49 6.90 9.21
C GLU A 193 -4.39 5.38 9.11
N SER A 194 -3.17 4.83 9.14
CA SER A 194 -2.94 3.38 9.12
C SER A 194 -3.59 2.67 10.32
N SER A 195 -3.54 3.27 11.51
CA SER A 195 -4.21 2.74 12.71
C SER A 195 -5.72 2.67 12.52
N THR A 196 -6.34 3.74 12.01
CA THR A 196 -7.81 3.76 11.75
C THR A 196 -8.23 2.74 10.70
N GLN A 197 -7.40 2.52 9.67
CA GLN A 197 -7.65 1.49 8.66
C GLN A 197 -7.57 0.09 9.28
N LEU A 198 -6.58 -0.16 10.13
CA LEU A 198 -6.43 -1.45 10.82
C LEU A 198 -7.63 -1.72 11.75
N GLU A 199 -8.09 -0.72 12.49
CA GLU A 199 -9.29 -0.82 13.33
C GLU A 199 -10.54 -1.17 12.52
N SER A 200 -10.72 -0.57 11.34
CA SER A 200 -11.81 -0.91 10.42
C SER A 200 -11.72 -2.37 9.97
N VAL A 201 -10.53 -2.85 9.59
CA VAL A 201 -10.33 -4.25 9.17
C VAL A 201 -10.61 -5.22 10.32
N VAL A 202 -10.21 -4.89 11.55
CA VAL A 202 -10.52 -5.68 12.75
C VAL A 202 -12.03 -5.77 12.96
N SER A 203 -12.74 -4.65 12.83
CA SER A 203 -14.22 -4.64 12.91
C SER A 203 -14.85 -5.53 11.84
N ASP A 204 -14.37 -5.47 10.61
CA ASP A 204 -14.86 -6.31 9.51
C ASP A 204 -14.61 -7.80 9.76
N ILE A 205 -13.45 -8.17 10.30
CA ILE A 205 -13.12 -9.55 10.67
C ILE A 205 -14.07 -10.04 11.76
N VAL A 206 -14.33 -9.24 12.80
CA VAL A 206 -15.25 -9.60 13.89
C VAL A 206 -16.68 -9.78 13.36
N SER A 207 -17.13 -8.91 12.46
CA SER A 207 -18.44 -9.04 11.81
C SER A 207 -18.54 -10.35 11.00
N LYS A 208 -17.54 -10.65 10.15
CA LYS A 208 -17.50 -11.89 9.37
C LYS A 208 -17.42 -13.13 10.26
N GLN A 209 -16.68 -13.08 11.36
CA GLN A 209 -16.63 -14.18 12.32
C GLN A 209 -18.00 -14.45 12.95
N THR A 210 -18.74 -13.39 13.26
CA THR A 210 -20.11 -13.51 13.79
C THR A 210 -21.03 -14.18 12.78
N LEU A 211 -21.01 -13.75 11.51
CA LEU A 211 -21.79 -14.38 10.43
C LEU A 211 -21.41 -15.84 10.20
N LEU A 212 -20.12 -16.17 10.28
CA LEU A 212 -19.63 -17.56 10.17
C LEU A 212 -20.19 -18.42 11.31
N ASN A 213 -20.17 -17.92 12.54
CA ASN A 213 -20.72 -18.62 13.71
C ASN A 213 -22.23 -18.86 13.55
N GLU A 214 -22.98 -17.87 13.06
CA GLU A 214 -24.41 -18.02 12.77
C GLU A 214 -24.68 -19.07 11.69
N SER A 215 -23.89 -19.06 10.62
CA SER A 215 -23.98 -20.04 9.54
C SER A 215 -23.72 -21.47 10.04
N ASN A 216 -22.67 -21.65 10.85
CA ASN A 216 -22.35 -22.94 11.47
C ASN A 216 -23.49 -23.43 12.36
N LYS A 217 -24.09 -22.55 13.17
CA LYS A 217 -25.26 -22.89 14.00
C LYS A 217 -26.44 -23.36 13.16
N ARG A 218 -26.74 -22.69 12.04
CA ARG A 218 -27.81 -23.11 11.11
C ARG A 218 -27.51 -24.48 10.49
N LEU A 219 -26.25 -24.74 10.14
CA LEU A 219 -25.83 -26.03 9.58
C LEU A 219 -25.99 -27.16 10.59
N GLU A 220 -25.63 -26.94 11.86
CA GLU A 220 -25.85 -27.89 12.94
C GLU A 220 -27.35 -28.22 13.12
N GLU A 221 -28.22 -27.21 13.05
CA GLU A 221 -29.67 -27.40 13.14
C GLU A 221 -30.20 -28.24 11.97
N LEU A 222 -29.78 -27.94 10.73
CA LEU A 222 -30.17 -28.72 9.55
C LEU A 222 -29.68 -30.16 9.64
N ASN A 223 -28.46 -30.38 10.11
CA ASN A 223 -27.91 -31.72 10.34
C ASN A 223 -28.70 -32.48 11.42
N HIS A 224 -29.14 -31.80 12.48
CA HIS A 224 -30.01 -32.39 13.48
C HIS A 224 -31.36 -32.81 12.89
N ARG A 225 -32.01 -31.93 12.13
CA ARG A 225 -33.29 -32.22 11.43
C ARG A 225 -33.14 -33.39 10.45
N LYS A 226 -32.04 -33.43 9.69
CA LYS A 226 -31.72 -34.54 8.78
C LYS A 226 -31.70 -35.89 9.51
N LYS A 227 -31.00 -35.97 10.65
CA LYS A 227 -30.94 -37.21 11.46
C LYS A 227 -32.32 -37.67 11.94
N ILE A 228 -33.20 -36.74 12.32
CA ILE A 228 -34.57 -37.07 12.71
C ILE A 228 -35.34 -37.68 11.53
N MET A 229 -35.27 -37.05 10.35
CA MET A 229 -35.94 -37.55 9.14
C MET A 229 -35.42 -38.91 8.70
N GLU A 230 -34.10 -39.12 8.74
CA GLU A 230 -33.49 -40.43 8.47
C GLU A 230 -34.02 -41.51 9.42
N GLY A 231 -34.11 -41.21 10.73
CA GLY A 231 -34.69 -42.12 11.71
C GLY A 231 -36.18 -42.41 11.46
N MET A 232 -36.96 -41.42 11.00
CA MET A 232 -38.36 -41.63 10.63
C MET A 232 -38.50 -42.53 9.39
N MET A 233 -37.68 -42.28 8.36
CA MET A 233 -37.67 -43.05 7.11
C MET A 233 -37.29 -44.51 7.36
N LEU A 234 -36.29 -44.78 8.21
CA LEU A 234 -35.90 -46.13 8.60
C LEU A 234 -37.07 -46.88 9.26
N ARG A 235 -37.71 -46.28 10.27
CA ARG A 235 -38.89 -46.87 10.94
C ARG A 235 -40.05 -47.11 9.97
N ALA A 236 -40.32 -46.19 9.04
CA ALA A 236 -41.36 -46.37 8.03
C ALA A 236 -41.04 -47.54 7.09
N THR A 237 -39.77 -47.67 6.69
CA THR A 237 -39.27 -48.75 5.83
C THR A 237 -39.37 -50.10 6.54
N GLU A 238 -39.02 -50.18 7.83
CA GLU A 238 -39.18 -51.38 8.66
C GLU A 238 -40.64 -51.84 8.80
N LYS A 239 -41.56 -50.88 9.02
CA LYS A 239 -43.00 -51.17 9.07
C LYS A 239 -43.51 -51.71 7.74
N LEU A 240 -43.10 -51.09 6.62
CA LEU A 240 -43.47 -51.56 5.28
C LEU A 240 -42.95 -52.97 5.00
N MET A 241 -41.70 -53.25 5.35
CA MET A 241 -41.09 -54.58 5.19
C MET A 241 -41.80 -55.64 6.03
N THR A 242 -42.14 -55.31 7.28
CA THR A 242 -42.90 -56.21 8.15
C THR A 242 -44.31 -56.49 7.60
N ALA A 243 -45.01 -55.45 7.14
CA ALA A 243 -46.33 -55.59 6.53
C ALA A 243 -46.29 -56.44 5.25
N ARG A 244 -45.29 -56.24 4.39
CA ARG A 244 -45.08 -57.08 3.19
C ARG A 244 -44.83 -58.54 3.53
N LYS A 245 -44.01 -58.82 4.55
CA LYS A 245 -43.76 -60.18 5.04
C LYS A 245 -45.05 -60.84 5.55
N ALA A 246 -45.83 -60.12 6.37
CA ALA A 246 -47.11 -60.61 6.89
C ALA A 246 -48.12 -60.90 5.75
N LEU A 247 -48.22 -60.01 4.76
CA LEU A 247 -49.07 -60.21 3.59
C LEU A 247 -48.64 -61.42 2.75
N GLY A 248 -47.33 -61.61 2.56
CA GLY A 248 -46.77 -62.78 1.88
C GLY A 248 -47.14 -64.10 2.56
N GLN A 249 -47.06 -64.15 3.89
CA GLN A 249 -47.48 -65.32 4.68
C GLN A 249 -48.98 -65.58 4.58
N HIS A 250 -49.82 -64.55 4.60
CA HIS A 250 -51.27 -64.70 4.46
C HIS A 250 -51.65 -65.25 3.07
N LYS A 251 -50.99 -64.80 2.00
CA LYS A 251 -51.21 -65.33 0.66
C LYS A 251 -50.85 -66.82 0.57
N GLN A 252 -49.73 -67.25 1.17
CA GLN A 252 -49.33 -68.66 1.17
C GLN A 252 -50.35 -69.55 1.91
N ARG A 253 -50.88 -69.09 3.07
CA ARG A 253 -51.91 -69.83 3.81
C ARG A 253 -53.21 -70.00 3.02
N ASN A 254 -53.65 -68.96 2.33
CA ASN A 254 -54.88 -69.03 1.54
C ASN A 254 -54.80 -70.02 0.36
N VAL A 255 -53.64 -70.14 -0.27
CA VAL A 255 -53.43 -71.09 -1.39
C VAL A 255 -53.54 -72.55 -0.90
N THR A 256 -53.10 -72.84 0.33
CA THR A 256 -53.16 -74.20 0.90
C THR A 256 -54.54 -74.63 1.40
N THR A 257 -55.50 -73.71 1.53
CA THR A 257 -56.87 -74.00 2.03
C THR A 257 -57.92 -74.22 0.95
N THR A 258 -57.54 -74.18 -0.33
CA THR A 258 -58.45 -74.35 -1.48
C THR A 258 -58.37 -75.73 -2.14
N ASP A 259 -57.70 -76.71 -1.52
CA ASP A 259 -57.77 -78.14 -1.86
C ASP A 259 -58.68 -78.88 -0.86
#